data_AF-A0A7X6TLM7-F1
#
_entry.id   AF-A0A7X6TLM7-F1
#
_cell.length_a   1.000
_cell.length_b   1.000
_cell.length_c   1.000
_cell.angle_alpha   90.00
_cell.angle_beta   90.00
_cell.angle_gamma   90.00
#
_symmetry.space_group_name_H-M   'P 1'
#
loop_
_entity.id
_entity.type
_entity.pdbx_description
1 polymer ?
#
loop_
_entity_poly.entity_id
_entity_poly.type
_entity_poly.pdbx_seq_one_letter_code
_entity_poly.pdbx_strand_id
1 'polypeptide(L)'
;AQEQPRFVEILFEYIMIPLMIALTAVLLTWTGRTVIFGLDVSFVELAGVAAVYSLSGLWLHMMVSKYKSKLSRFYLCSYPLAALLILVPYAMALWKQLDKTGLKLTEYWFMLIWLAAAAGAILLLFRQVGAYTRIVVVACVLAVFSVLPFVGYNVLPVKAQSARLEALLTAEDMLSEDTIIPAKEEPRLEVRAAITDASDYLANANDAKLPVWFEKYMQGGRDFENIFGFAQVWIMDEDAAPGISTGLSLYLPDKPIKIDEYSLAIPVRPSYDREQYYITAEGEEGSYRIYWPDFGTTIPELKIWLGEELILQQDMSDYIDGLLAKYPLNDLVPASAGLEDMTMVLESAEIKILLVFRNVEIIMEPQPEAIYYSVNLETIYLKEK
;
A
#
# COMPACT_ATOMS: atom_id res chain seq x y z
N ALA A 1 -30.95 -8.77 -33.65
CA ALA A 1 -29.66 -8.64 -32.96
C ALA A 1 -28.68 -8.06 -33.97
N GLN A 2 -28.12 -6.90 -33.69
CA GLN A 2 -27.12 -6.28 -34.58
C GLN A 2 -25.85 -7.14 -34.51
N GLU A 3 -25.33 -7.57 -35.65
CA GLU A 3 -24.08 -8.32 -35.70
C GLU A 3 -22.93 -7.42 -35.22
N GLN A 4 -21.96 -8.00 -34.52
CA GLN A 4 -20.80 -7.25 -34.03
C GLN A 4 -20.01 -6.64 -35.21
N PRO A 5 -19.42 -5.45 -35.06
CA PRO A 5 -18.58 -4.87 -36.10
C PRO A 5 -17.43 -5.82 -36.45
N ARG A 6 -17.13 -5.94 -37.75
CA ARG A 6 -16.08 -6.84 -38.27
C ARG A 6 -14.71 -6.62 -37.62
N PHE A 7 -14.41 -5.38 -37.22
CA PHE A 7 -13.20 -5.04 -36.46
C PHE A 7 -13.13 -5.75 -35.09
N VAL A 8 -14.24 -5.79 -34.36
CA VAL A 8 -14.32 -6.44 -33.04
C VAL A 8 -14.16 -7.96 -33.18
N GLU A 9 -14.72 -8.53 -34.24
CA GLU A 9 -14.54 -9.94 -34.58
C GLU A 9 -13.07 -10.28 -34.81
N ILE A 10 -12.37 -9.45 -35.60
CA ILE A 10 -10.93 -9.63 -35.85
C ILE A 10 -10.12 -9.49 -34.56
N LEU A 11 -10.40 -8.47 -33.75
CA LEU A 11 -9.71 -8.23 -32.48
C LEU A 11 -9.86 -9.43 -31.54
N PHE A 12 -11.07 -9.92 -31.34
CA PHE A 12 -11.30 -11.01 -30.40
C PHE A 12 -10.78 -12.34 -30.93
N GLU A 13 -10.98 -12.63 -32.21
CA GLU A 13 -10.57 -13.89 -32.80
C GLU A 13 -9.05 -14.00 -32.97
N TYR A 14 -8.39 -12.97 -33.48
CA TYR A 14 -6.97 -13.06 -33.87
C TYR A 14 -6.00 -12.46 -32.85
N ILE A 15 -6.47 -11.74 -31.85
CA ILE A 15 -5.61 -11.13 -30.82
C ILE A 15 -5.97 -11.67 -29.44
N MET A 16 -7.21 -11.48 -28.98
CA MET A 16 -7.60 -11.85 -27.61
C MET A 16 -7.61 -13.36 -27.36
N ILE A 17 -8.18 -14.15 -28.27
CA ILE A 17 -8.20 -15.62 -28.10
C ILE A 17 -6.78 -16.21 -28.07
N PRO A 18 -5.88 -15.90 -29.04
CA PRO A 18 -4.49 -16.39 -28.99
C PRO A 18 -3.76 -15.96 -27.71
N LEU A 19 -3.92 -14.71 -27.29
CA LEU A 19 -3.32 -14.20 -26.05
C LEU A 19 -3.82 -14.99 -24.83
N MET A 20 -5.14 -15.22 -24.73
CA MET A 20 -5.71 -16.00 -23.63
C MET A 20 -5.29 -17.46 -23.66
N ILE A 21 -5.11 -18.08 -24.83
CA ILE A 21 -4.58 -19.45 -24.95
C ILE A 21 -3.13 -19.50 -24.48
N ALA A 22 -2.29 -18.55 -24.89
CA ALA A 22 -0.90 -18.47 -24.45
C ALA A 22 -0.82 -18.27 -22.92
N LEU A 23 -1.61 -17.35 -22.38
CA LEU A 23 -1.71 -17.14 -20.93
C LEU A 23 -2.20 -18.39 -20.20
N THR A 24 -3.18 -19.11 -20.75
CA THR A 24 -3.66 -20.38 -20.21
C THR A 24 -2.53 -21.41 -20.14
N ALA A 25 -1.72 -21.53 -21.19
CA ALA A 25 -0.59 -22.48 -21.20
C ALA A 25 0.45 -22.15 -20.12
N VAL A 26 0.78 -20.86 -19.96
CA VAL A 26 1.68 -20.39 -18.90
C VAL A 26 1.11 -20.70 -17.51
N LEU A 27 -0.15 -20.36 -17.26
CA LEU A 27 -0.79 -20.56 -15.95
C LEU A 27 -1.00 -22.03 -15.60
N LEU A 28 -1.28 -22.89 -16.58
CA LEU A 28 -1.36 -24.34 -16.36
C LEU A 28 0.02 -24.94 -16.05
N THR A 29 1.07 -24.45 -16.73
CA THR A 29 2.46 -24.86 -16.44
C THR A 29 2.83 -24.46 -15.02
N TRP A 30 2.51 -23.21 -14.64
CA TRP A 30 2.74 -22.70 -13.31
C TRP A 30 1.92 -23.45 -12.25
N THR A 31 0.63 -23.70 -12.51
CA THR A 31 -0.25 -24.52 -11.65
C THR A 31 0.34 -25.92 -11.41
N GLY A 32 0.82 -26.57 -12.47
CA GLY A 32 1.50 -27.86 -12.37
C GLY A 32 2.75 -27.80 -11.49
N ARG A 33 3.57 -26.76 -11.67
CA ARG A 33 4.74 -26.52 -10.81
C ARG A 33 4.33 -26.32 -9.34
N THR A 34 3.34 -25.50 -9.07
CA THR A 34 2.85 -25.21 -7.71
C THR A 34 2.33 -26.45 -7.00
N VAL A 35 1.63 -27.34 -7.71
CA VAL A 35 1.15 -28.60 -7.14
C VAL A 35 2.30 -29.57 -6.81
N ILE A 36 3.39 -29.55 -7.58
CA ILE A 36 4.53 -30.46 -7.39
C ILE A 36 5.52 -29.95 -6.34
N PHE A 37 5.85 -28.65 -6.39
CA PHE A 37 6.94 -28.05 -5.60
C PHE A 37 6.46 -27.21 -4.42
N GLY A 38 5.16 -26.90 -4.33
CA GLY A 38 4.60 -26.03 -3.31
C GLY A 38 4.38 -24.58 -3.79
N LEU A 39 3.86 -23.74 -2.88
CA LEU A 39 3.55 -22.34 -3.11
C LEU A 39 4.77 -21.46 -2.77
N ASP A 40 5.48 -20.97 -3.79
CA ASP A 40 6.61 -20.03 -3.68
C ASP A 40 6.22 -18.56 -3.98
N VAL A 41 4.92 -18.26 -4.04
CA VAL A 41 4.41 -16.95 -4.48
C VAL A 41 3.46 -16.38 -3.45
N SER A 42 3.51 -15.06 -3.24
CA SER A 42 2.62 -14.36 -2.31
C SER A 42 1.15 -14.60 -2.67
N PHE A 43 0.29 -14.64 -1.65
CA PHE A 43 -1.14 -14.86 -1.85
C PHE A 43 -1.76 -13.81 -2.79
N VAL A 44 -1.38 -12.54 -2.62
CA VAL A 44 -1.96 -11.41 -3.39
C VAL A 44 -1.60 -11.50 -4.87
N GLU A 45 -0.36 -11.84 -5.20
CA GLU A 45 0.08 -12.02 -6.59
C GLU A 45 -0.68 -13.18 -7.26
N LEU A 46 -0.73 -14.33 -6.58
CA LEU A 46 -1.42 -15.52 -7.06
C LEU A 46 -2.92 -15.25 -7.27
N ALA A 47 -3.56 -14.64 -6.28
CA ALA A 47 -4.97 -14.29 -6.30
C ALA A 47 -5.28 -13.26 -7.40
N GLY A 48 -4.43 -12.25 -7.56
CA GLY A 48 -4.54 -11.22 -8.61
C GLY A 48 -4.46 -11.81 -10.01
N VAL A 49 -3.46 -12.65 -10.28
CA VAL A 49 -3.30 -13.31 -11.58
C VAL A 49 -4.47 -14.25 -11.88
N ALA A 50 -4.89 -15.07 -10.92
CA ALA A 50 -6.02 -15.98 -11.08
C ALA A 50 -7.34 -15.22 -11.30
N ALA A 51 -7.55 -14.12 -10.58
CA ALA A 51 -8.73 -13.25 -10.73
C ALA A 51 -8.80 -12.62 -12.13
N VAL A 52 -7.73 -11.95 -12.56
CA VAL A 52 -7.68 -11.28 -13.87
C VAL A 52 -7.88 -12.27 -15.01
N TYR A 53 -7.19 -13.42 -14.96
CA TYR A 53 -7.34 -14.48 -15.96
C TYR A 53 -8.78 -14.99 -16.01
N SER A 54 -9.37 -15.29 -14.85
CA SER A 54 -10.70 -15.89 -14.78
C SER A 54 -11.79 -14.92 -15.20
N LEU A 55 -11.76 -13.67 -14.74
CA LEU A 55 -12.75 -12.67 -15.12
C LEU A 55 -12.64 -12.30 -16.60
N SER A 56 -11.43 -12.04 -17.09
CA SER A 56 -11.20 -11.70 -18.51
C SER A 56 -11.58 -12.86 -19.42
N GLY A 57 -11.31 -14.10 -18.99
CA GLY A 57 -11.70 -15.29 -19.72
C GLY A 57 -13.21 -15.53 -19.73
N LEU A 58 -13.92 -15.35 -18.61
CA LEU A 58 -15.38 -15.45 -18.60
C LEU A 58 -16.00 -14.41 -19.52
N TRP A 59 -15.48 -13.18 -19.48
CA TRP A 59 -15.91 -12.10 -20.36
C TRP A 59 -15.66 -12.43 -21.84
N LEU A 60 -14.45 -12.89 -22.19
CA LEU A 60 -14.12 -13.23 -23.58
C LEU A 60 -14.95 -14.42 -24.07
N HIS A 61 -15.19 -15.43 -23.22
CA HIS A 61 -16.07 -16.58 -23.53
C HIS A 61 -17.48 -16.13 -23.89
N MET A 62 -18.03 -15.15 -23.16
CA MET A 62 -19.31 -14.52 -23.51
C MET A 62 -19.26 -13.81 -24.88
N MET A 63 -18.20 -13.03 -25.13
CA MET A 63 -18.06 -12.22 -26.34
C MET A 63 -17.94 -13.04 -27.63
N VAL A 64 -17.21 -14.16 -27.59
CA VAL A 64 -16.93 -14.98 -28.77
C VAL A 64 -17.89 -16.17 -28.93
N SER A 65 -18.90 -16.27 -28.07
CA SER A 65 -19.86 -17.38 -28.01
C SER A 65 -20.58 -17.69 -29.34
N LYS A 66 -20.72 -16.69 -30.22
CA LYS A 66 -21.37 -16.83 -31.53
C LYS A 66 -20.40 -17.07 -32.68
N TYR A 67 -19.09 -17.03 -32.44
CA TYR A 67 -18.08 -17.14 -33.49
C TYR A 67 -18.01 -18.60 -33.96
N LYS A 68 -17.79 -18.78 -35.26
CA LYS A 68 -17.86 -20.11 -35.90
C LYS A 68 -16.50 -20.71 -36.21
N SER A 69 -15.42 -19.98 -35.95
CA SER A 69 -14.07 -20.41 -36.32
C SER A 69 -13.56 -21.57 -35.47
N LYS A 70 -12.51 -22.25 -35.97
CA LYS A 70 -11.89 -23.37 -35.24
C LYS A 70 -11.24 -22.90 -33.94
N LEU A 71 -10.60 -21.74 -33.98
CA LEU A 71 -9.91 -21.17 -32.82
C LEU A 71 -10.88 -20.78 -31.70
N SER A 72 -11.97 -20.09 -32.04
CA SER A 72 -13.02 -19.74 -31.07
C SER A 72 -13.66 -20.98 -30.45
N ARG A 73 -13.97 -22.01 -31.25
CA ARG A 73 -14.48 -23.29 -30.72
C ARG A 73 -13.51 -23.99 -29.77
N PHE A 74 -12.23 -24.01 -30.11
CA PHE A 74 -11.20 -24.58 -29.24
C PHE A 74 -11.18 -23.85 -27.89
N TYR A 75 -11.12 -22.52 -27.92
CA TYR A 75 -11.13 -21.69 -26.72
C TYR A 75 -12.41 -21.89 -25.88
N LEU A 76 -13.59 -21.85 -26.49
CA LEU A 76 -14.87 -22.02 -25.78
C LEU A 76 -14.97 -23.39 -25.08
N CYS A 77 -14.31 -24.41 -25.62
CA CYS A 77 -14.28 -25.75 -25.05
C CYS A 77 -13.22 -25.90 -23.95
N SER A 78 -12.00 -25.38 -24.18
CA SER A 78 -10.87 -25.57 -23.26
C SER A 78 -10.91 -24.65 -22.04
N TYR A 79 -11.42 -23.43 -22.21
CA TYR A 79 -11.38 -22.40 -21.17
C TYR A 79 -12.08 -22.80 -19.85
N PRO A 80 -13.33 -23.31 -19.84
CA PRO A 80 -14.01 -23.60 -18.57
C PRO A 80 -13.26 -24.62 -17.71
N LEU A 81 -12.65 -25.63 -18.35
CA LEU A 81 -11.84 -26.63 -17.65
C LEU A 81 -10.53 -26.03 -17.16
N ALA A 82 -9.83 -25.26 -18.02
CA ALA A 82 -8.57 -24.63 -17.65
C ALA A 82 -8.73 -23.63 -16.49
N ALA A 83 -9.80 -22.84 -16.50
CA ALA A 83 -10.13 -21.92 -15.41
C ALA A 83 -10.30 -22.66 -14.09
N LEU A 84 -11.03 -23.78 -14.06
CA LEU A 84 -11.18 -24.57 -12.82
C LEU A 84 -9.84 -25.13 -12.33
N LEU A 85 -8.97 -25.62 -13.22
CA LEU A 85 -7.66 -26.11 -12.83
C LEU A 85 -6.80 -25.01 -12.20
N ILE A 86 -6.82 -23.80 -12.78
CA ILE A 86 -6.08 -22.64 -12.27
C ILE A 86 -6.66 -22.12 -10.93
N LEU A 87 -7.97 -22.22 -10.73
CA LEU A 87 -8.64 -21.77 -9.51
C LEU A 87 -8.39 -22.67 -8.29
N VAL A 88 -7.92 -23.92 -8.48
CA VAL A 88 -7.67 -24.87 -7.37
C VAL A 88 -6.48 -24.46 -6.49
N PRO A 89 -5.26 -24.21 -7.02
CA PRO A 89 -4.15 -23.70 -6.22
C PRO A 89 -4.49 -22.39 -5.53
N TYR A 90 -5.31 -21.56 -6.18
CA TYR A 90 -5.78 -20.32 -5.59
C TYR A 90 -6.73 -20.55 -4.41
N ALA A 91 -7.65 -21.50 -4.49
CA ALA A 91 -8.48 -21.87 -3.34
C ALA A 91 -7.64 -22.37 -2.16
N MET A 92 -6.57 -23.13 -2.43
CA MET A 92 -5.63 -23.60 -1.40
C MET A 92 -4.85 -22.44 -0.78
N ALA A 93 -4.38 -21.48 -1.59
CA ALA A 93 -3.68 -20.30 -1.12
C ALA A 93 -4.61 -19.40 -0.27
N LEU A 94 -5.86 -19.22 -0.69
CA LEU A 94 -6.88 -18.50 0.09
C LEU A 94 -7.13 -19.19 1.43
N TRP A 95 -7.21 -20.51 1.46
CA TRP A 95 -7.37 -21.26 2.71
C TRP A 95 -6.18 -21.04 3.66
N LYS A 96 -4.94 -21.19 3.17
CA LYS A 96 -3.73 -20.97 3.96
C LYS A 96 -3.66 -19.52 4.49
N GLN A 97 -4.06 -18.55 3.66
CA GLN A 97 -4.09 -17.15 4.04
C GLN A 97 -5.12 -16.91 5.16
N LEU A 98 -6.34 -17.45 5.04
CA LEU A 98 -7.37 -17.33 6.06
C LEU A 98 -6.97 -17.98 7.39
N ASP A 99 -6.22 -19.08 7.35
CA ASP A 99 -5.68 -19.72 8.55
C ASP A 99 -4.66 -18.81 9.27
N LYS A 100 -3.83 -18.12 8.48
CA LYS A 100 -2.77 -17.25 8.99
C LYS A 100 -3.28 -15.90 9.52
N THR A 101 -4.03 -15.16 8.70
CA THR A 101 -4.41 -13.77 8.95
C THR A 101 -5.91 -13.59 9.25
N GLY A 102 -6.70 -14.65 9.15
CA GLY A 102 -8.16 -14.57 9.22
C GLY A 102 -8.77 -13.88 7.99
N LEU A 103 -10.07 -13.65 8.05
CA LEU A 103 -10.79 -12.94 6.99
C LEU A 103 -10.57 -11.42 7.14
N LYS A 104 -9.83 -10.80 6.23
CA LYS A 104 -9.74 -9.33 6.11
C LYS A 104 -10.37 -8.87 4.80
N LEU A 105 -10.34 -7.56 4.55
CA LEU A 105 -10.91 -6.93 3.36
C LEU A 105 -10.38 -7.57 2.05
N THR A 106 -9.07 -7.80 1.98
CA THR A 106 -8.40 -8.38 0.80
C THR A 106 -8.88 -9.80 0.54
N GLU A 107 -8.84 -10.68 1.55
CA GLU A 107 -9.30 -12.07 1.46
C GLU A 107 -10.79 -12.15 1.13
N TYR A 108 -11.60 -11.22 1.64
CA TYR A 108 -13.03 -11.14 1.34
C TYR A 108 -13.29 -10.86 -0.14
N TRP A 109 -12.65 -9.84 -0.73
CA TRP A 109 -12.82 -9.54 -2.15
C TRP A 109 -12.34 -10.67 -3.04
N PHE A 110 -11.19 -11.24 -2.70
CA PHE A 110 -10.63 -12.37 -3.40
C PHE A 110 -11.54 -13.60 -3.34
N MET A 111 -12.15 -13.88 -2.19
CA MET A 111 -13.15 -14.94 -2.02
C MET A 111 -14.37 -14.72 -2.92
N LEU A 112 -14.92 -13.49 -2.98
CA LEU A 112 -16.07 -13.19 -3.85
C LEU A 112 -15.74 -13.36 -5.33
N ILE A 113 -14.57 -12.89 -5.77
CA ILE A 113 -14.10 -13.04 -7.15
C ILE A 113 -13.90 -14.52 -7.47
N TRP A 114 -13.31 -15.29 -6.55
CA TRP A 114 -13.15 -16.74 -6.71
C TRP A 114 -14.49 -17.44 -6.88
N LEU A 115 -15.47 -17.12 -6.03
CA LEU A 115 -16.82 -17.69 -6.10
C LEU A 115 -17.50 -17.38 -7.44
N ALA A 116 -17.42 -16.13 -7.91
CA ALA A 116 -17.96 -15.72 -9.20
C ALA A 116 -17.27 -16.47 -10.36
N ALA A 117 -15.94 -16.56 -10.32
CA ALA A 117 -15.13 -17.24 -11.32
C ALA A 117 -15.43 -18.75 -11.39
N ALA A 118 -15.42 -19.42 -10.24
CA ALA A 118 -15.67 -20.85 -10.13
C ALA A 118 -17.10 -21.20 -10.56
N ALA A 119 -18.11 -20.47 -10.07
CA ALA A 119 -19.49 -20.65 -10.49
C ALA A 119 -19.66 -20.42 -12.00
N GLY A 120 -18.97 -19.41 -12.54
CA GLY A 120 -18.94 -19.12 -13.97
C GLY A 120 -18.40 -20.29 -14.79
N ALA A 121 -17.22 -20.78 -14.44
CA ALA A 121 -16.58 -21.89 -15.14
C ALA A 121 -17.40 -23.19 -15.04
N ILE A 122 -17.97 -23.50 -13.87
CA ILE A 122 -18.87 -24.66 -13.66
C ILE A 122 -20.12 -24.54 -14.56
N LEU A 123 -20.76 -23.37 -14.59
CA LEU A 123 -21.94 -23.15 -15.44
C LEU A 123 -21.63 -23.32 -16.92
N LEU A 124 -20.48 -22.83 -17.39
CA LEU A 124 -20.05 -23.02 -18.79
C LEU A 124 -19.75 -24.47 -19.12
N LEU A 125 -19.14 -25.21 -18.19
CA LEU A 125 -18.75 -26.61 -18.39
C LEU A 125 -19.96 -27.55 -18.43
N PHE A 126 -20.93 -27.37 -17.53
CA PHE A 126 -22.08 -28.28 -17.41
C PHE A 126 -23.35 -27.79 -18.08
N ARG A 127 -23.46 -26.50 -18.43
CA ARG A 127 -24.76 -25.92 -18.81
C ARG A 127 -24.67 -24.79 -19.82
N GLN A 128 -24.41 -25.15 -21.07
CA GLN A 128 -24.28 -24.20 -22.18
C GLN A 128 -25.54 -23.34 -22.45
N VAL A 129 -26.75 -23.90 -22.26
CA VAL A 129 -28.00 -23.16 -22.51
C VAL A 129 -28.31 -22.21 -21.35
N GLY A 130 -28.29 -20.91 -21.63
CA GLY A 130 -28.59 -19.86 -20.66
C GLY A 130 -27.52 -19.69 -19.58
N ALA A 131 -26.31 -20.24 -19.77
CA ALA A 131 -25.20 -20.12 -18.84
C ALA A 131 -24.92 -18.65 -18.53
N TYR A 132 -24.74 -17.84 -19.58
CA TYR A 132 -24.34 -16.44 -19.48
C TYR A 132 -25.30 -15.60 -18.63
N THR A 133 -26.61 -15.76 -18.81
CA THR A 133 -27.61 -15.08 -17.98
C THR A 133 -27.45 -15.44 -16.50
N ARG A 134 -27.19 -16.71 -16.18
CA ARG A 134 -26.99 -17.17 -14.80
C ARG A 134 -25.67 -16.67 -14.22
N ILE A 135 -24.61 -16.62 -15.01
CA ILE A 135 -23.32 -16.07 -14.59
C ILE A 135 -23.48 -14.60 -14.20
N VAL A 136 -24.17 -13.82 -15.03
CA VAL A 136 -24.51 -12.42 -14.72
C VAL A 136 -25.35 -12.33 -13.44
N VAL A 137 -26.36 -13.18 -13.28
CA VAL A 137 -27.17 -13.21 -12.04
C VAL A 137 -26.31 -13.52 -10.82
N VAL A 138 -25.40 -14.51 -10.88
CA VAL A 138 -24.48 -14.85 -9.79
C VAL A 138 -23.58 -13.65 -9.46
N ALA A 139 -23.01 -13.00 -10.47
CA ALA A 139 -22.17 -11.82 -10.27
C ALA A 139 -22.96 -10.67 -9.63
N CYS A 140 -24.18 -10.39 -10.09
CA CYS A 140 -25.05 -9.37 -9.50
C CYS A 140 -25.41 -9.70 -8.06
N VAL A 141 -25.74 -10.96 -7.77
CA VAL A 141 -26.03 -11.41 -6.40
C VAL A 141 -24.81 -11.17 -5.52
N LEU A 142 -23.62 -11.65 -5.90
CA LEU A 142 -22.39 -11.45 -5.13
C LEU A 142 -22.03 -9.97 -4.94
N ALA A 143 -22.26 -9.13 -5.95
CA ALA A 143 -22.06 -7.68 -5.85
C ALA A 143 -23.05 -7.00 -4.88
N VAL A 144 -24.30 -7.48 -4.80
CA VAL A 144 -25.23 -7.01 -3.76
C VAL A 144 -24.75 -7.47 -2.39
N PHE A 145 -24.38 -8.76 -2.25
CA PHE A 145 -23.86 -9.32 -1.01
C PHE A 145 -22.63 -8.57 -0.49
N SER A 146 -21.77 -8.07 -1.39
CA SER A 146 -20.56 -7.35 -1.01
C SER A 146 -20.83 -6.06 -0.25
N VAL A 147 -21.99 -5.44 -0.40
CA VAL A 147 -22.34 -4.16 0.25
C VAL A 147 -23.44 -4.27 1.29
N LEU A 148 -23.96 -5.48 1.55
CA LEU A 148 -25.05 -5.67 2.52
C LEU A 148 -24.59 -5.33 3.95
N PRO A 149 -25.47 -4.75 4.78
CA PRO A 149 -25.12 -4.31 6.13
C PRO A 149 -24.78 -5.43 7.13
N PHE A 150 -24.98 -6.71 6.78
CA PHE A 150 -24.72 -7.84 7.68
C PHE A 150 -23.55 -8.72 7.24
N VAL A 151 -23.22 -8.70 5.95
CA VAL A 151 -22.28 -9.64 5.32
C VAL A 151 -21.33 -8.96 4.34
N GLY A 152 -21.48 -7.64 4.15
CA GLY A 152 -20.68 -6.86 3.23
C GLY A 152 -19.26 -6.63 3.72
N TYR A 153 -18.47 -5.99 2.86
CA TYR A 153 -17.04 -5.80 3.00
C TYR A 153 -16.64 -5.05 4.28
N ASN A 154 -17.49 -4.15 4.77
CA ASN A 154 -17.25 -3.40 6.01
C ASN A 154 -17.70 -4.14 7.29
N VAL A 155 -18.41 -5.27 7.17
CA VAL A 155 -19.04 -5.93 8.33
C VAL A 155 -18.49 -7.31 8.58
N LEU A 156 -18.47 -8.18 7.57
CA LEU A 156 -18.06 -9.56 7.77
C LEU A 156 -16.58 -9.69 8.17
N PRO A 157 -15.62 -8.99 7.53
CA PRO A 157 -14.22 -9.02 7.97
C PRO A 157 -14.03 -8.49 9.40
N VAL A 158 -14.70 -7.40 9.77
CA VAL A 158 -14.59 -6.83 11.12
C VAL A 158 -15.17 -7.79 12.16
N LYS A 159 -16.31 -8.42 11.87
CA LYS A 159 -16.89 -9.44 12.74
C LYS A 159 -15.96 -10.65 12.89
N ALA A 160 -15.34 -11.10 11.80
CA ALA A 160 -14.41 -12.22 11.81
C ALA A 160 -13.14 -11.90 12.61
N GLN A 161 -12.56 -10.70 12.42
CA GLN A 161 -11.38 -10.27 13.19
C GLN A 161 -11.69 -10.00 14.66
N SER A 162 -12.89 -9.47 14.96
CA SER A 162 -13.37 -9.33 16.34
C SER A 162 -13.45 -10.69 17.04
N ALA A 163 -14.09 -11.67 16.40
CA ALA A 163 -14.20 -13.03 16.94
C ALA A 163 -12.83 -13.72 17.06
N ARG A 164 -11.92 -13.49 16.11
CA ARG A 164 -10.54 -13.99 16.16
C ARG A 164 -9.80 -13.39 17.36
N LEU A 165 -9.85 -12.07 17.54
CA LEU A 165 -9.20 -11.39 18.66
C LEU A 165 -9.79 -11.83 19.99
N GLU A 166 -11.11 -11.92 20.09
CA GLU A 166 -11.81 -12.42 21.29
C GLU A 166 -11.35 -13.84 21.66
N ALA A 167 -11.25 -14.74 20.67
CA ALA A 167 -10.79 -16.10 20.88
C ALA A 167 -9.33 -16.16 21.35
N LEU A 168 -8.44 -15.32 20.76
CA LEU A 168 -7.04 -15.23 21.17
C LEU A 168 -6.90 -14.72 22.61
N LEU A 169 -7.61 -13.63 22.95
CA LEU A 169 -7.56 -13.06 24.29
C LEU A 169 -8.16 -14.00 25.33
N THR A 170 -9.25 -14.69 25.01
CA THR A 170 -9.85 -15.68 25.92
C THR A 170 -8.94 -16.88 26.13
N ALA A 171 -8.22 -17.33 25.10
CA ALA A 171 -7.29 -18.46 25.20
C ALA A 171 -6.08 -18.15 26.10
N GLU A 172 -5.68 -16.89 26.20
CA GLU A 172 -4.58 -16.41 27.04
C GLU A 172 -5.06 -15.82 28.38
N ASP A 173 -6.32 -16.04 28.77
CA ASP A 173 -6.96 -15.48 29.97
C ASP A 173 -6.87 -13.93 30.08
N MET A 174 -6.83 -13.26 28.92
CA MET A 174 -6.70 -11.81 28.77
C MET A 174 -8.04 -11.09 28.54
N LEU A 175 -9.17 -11.81 28.50
CA LEU A 175 -10.50 -11.21 28.36
C LEU A 175 -11.45 -11.80 29.41
N SER A 176 -12.03 -10.94 30.24
CA SER A 176 -13.02 -11.32 31.24
C SER A 176 -14.08 -10.23 31.37
N GLU A 177 -15.36 -10.60 31.34
CA GLU A 177 -16.49 -9.67 31.51
C GLU A 177 -16.39 -8.41 30.63
N ASP A 178 -16.13 -8.60 29.33
CA ASP A 178 -15.95 -7.51 28.34
C ASP A 178 -14.83 -6.52 28.69
N THR A 179 -13.84 -6.95 29.47
CA THR A 179 -12.67 -6.14 29.83
C THR A 179 -11.39 -6.89 29.51
N ILE A 180 -10.48 -6.23 28.80
CA ILE A 180 -9.15 -6.75 28.53
C ILE A 180 -8.32 -6.66 29.82
N ILE A 181 -7.73 -7.79 30.21
CA ILE A 181 -6.81 -7.90 31.34
C ILE A 181 -5.40 -8.05 30.76
N PRO A 182 -4.43 -7.21 31.14
CA PRO A 182 -3.05 -7.36 30.69
C PRO A 182 -2.49 -8.76 30.98
N ALA A 183 -1.70 -9.28 30.05
CA ALA A 183 -1.13 -10.61 30.17
C ALA A 183 -0.26 -10.73 31.43
N LYS A 184 -0.49 -11.80 32.23
CA LYS A 184 0.33 -12.08 33.42
C LYS A 184 1.71 -12.62 33.07
N GLU A 185 1.75 -13.40 32.00
CA GLU A 185 2.95 -13.93 31.37
C GLU A 185 2.89 -13.58 29.90
N GLU A 186 4.03 -13.27 29.31
CA GLU A 186 4.09 -12.84 27.91
C GLU A 186 3.69 -14.01 26.98
N PRO A 187 2.64 -13.85 26.14
CA PRO A 187 2.21 -14.92 25.24
C PRO A 187 3.28 -15.29 24.22
N ARG A 188 3.11 -16.44 23.57
CA ARG A 188 4.03 -16.87 22.50
C ARG A 188 4.05 -15.85 21.36
N LEU A 189 5.19 -15.75 20.68
CA LEU A 189 5.42 -14.82 19.56
C LEU A 189 4.27 -14.82 18.54
N GLU A 190 3.83 -16.00 18.11
CA GLU A 190 2.74 -16.20 17.15
C GLU A 190 1.41 -15.62 17.64
N VAL A 191 1.10 -15.80 18.94
CA VAL A 191 -0.12 -15.30 19.56
C VAL A 191 -0.06 -13.78 19.68
N ARG A 192 1.06 -13.22 20.13
CA ARG A 192 1.26 -11.77 20.20
C ARG A 192 1.14 -11.11 18.84
N ALA A 193 1.73 -11.73 17.81
CA ALA A 193 1.64 -11.24 16.44
C ALA A 193 0.21 -11.30 15.91
N ALA A 194 -0.53 -12.38 16.20
CA ALA A 194 -1.93 -12.49 15.82
C ALA A 194 -2.84 -11.47 16.55
N ILE A 195 -2.58 -11.19 17.83
CA ILE A 195 -3.28 -10.15 18.60
C ILE A 195 -2.95 -8.76 18.01
N THR A 196 -1.67 -8.47 17.76
CA THR A 196 -1.23 -7.21 17.13
C THR A 196 -1.94 -7.00 15.79
N ASP A 197 -1.90 -8.01 14.92
CA ASP A 197 -2.49 -8.00 13.58
C ASP A 197 -4.01 -7.77 13.59
N ALA A 198 -4.73 -8.45 14.49
CA ALA A 198 -6.18 -8.31 14.60
C ALA A 198 -6.58 -6.95 15.21
N SER A 199 -5.86 -6.49 16.24
CA SER A 199 -6.07 -5.18 16.87
C SER A 199 -5.81 -4.05 15.89
N ASP A 200 -4.71 -4.10 15.13
CA ASP A 200 -4.41 -3.11 14.08
C ASP A 200 -5.53 -3.05 13.04
N TYR A 201 -6.02 -4.22 12.59
CA TYR A 201 -7.12 -4.26 11.63
C TYR A 201 -8.40 -3.61 12.16
N LEU A 202 -8.79 -3.90 13.41
CA LEU A 202 -10.00 -3.36 14.02
C LEU A 202 -9.90 -1.86 14.30
N ALA A 203 -8.74 -1.37 14.74
CA ALA A 203 -8.53 0.05 14.99
C ALA A 203 -8.68 0.90 13.73
N ASN A 204 -8.24 0.38 12.58
CA ASN A 204 -8.36 1.03 11.27
C ASN A 204 -9.73 0.84 10.60
N ALA A 205 -10.68 0.14 11.22
CA ALA A 205 -12.03 -0.02 10.68
C ALA A 205 -12.87 1.24 10.95
N ASN A 206 -13.01 2.11 9.95
CA ASN A 206 -13.67 3.41 10.12
C ASN A 206 -15.19 3.34 10.32
N ASP A 207 -15.89 2.46 9.59
CA ASP A 207 -17.36 2.46 9.50
C ASP A 207 -18.05 1.21 10.08
N ALA A 208 -17.31 0.39 10.82
CA ALA A 208 -17.81 -0.88 11.34
C ALA A 208 -18.11 -0.79 12.84
N LYS A 209 -19.13 -1.51 13.28
CA LYS A 209 -19.44 -1.64 14.70
C LYS A 209 -18.38 -2.54 15.36
N LEU A 210 -17.57 -1.96 16.23
CA LEU A 210 -16.57 -2.66 17.01
C LEU A 210 -17.20 -3.36 18.24
N PRO A 211 -16.54 -4.38 18.80
CA PRO A 211 -16.92 -4.95 20.09
C PRO A 211 -16.89 -3.91 21.21
N VAL A 212 -17.73 -4.07 22.22
CA VAL A 212 -17.85 -3.13 23.34
C VAL A 212 -16.55 -3.02 24.15
N TRP A 213 -15.76 -4.09 24.16
CA TRP A 213 -14.49 -4.20 24.86
C TRP A 213 -13.29 -3.66 24.07
N PHE A 214 -13.48 -3.22 22.82
CA PHE A 214 -12.40 -2.77 21.94
C PHE A 214 -12.53 -1.29 21.57
N GLU A 215 -11.45 -0.54 21.73
CA GLU A 215 -11.38 0.89 21.41
C GLU A 215 -10.27 1.18 20.40
N LYS A 216 -10.48 2.15 19.51
CA LYS A 216 -9.51 2.42 18.41
C LYS A 216 -8.14 2.90 18.88
N TYR A 217 -8.06 3.57 20.04
CA TYR A 217 -6.78 4.03 20.58
C TYR A 217 -5.87 2.87 21.01
N MET A 218 -6.40 1.65 21.14
CA MET A 218 -5.65 0.46 21.51
C MET A 218 -4.55 0.08 20.50
N GLN A 219 -4.51 0.70 19.31
CA GLN A 219 -3.46 0.52 18.31
C GLN A 219 -2.14 1.21 18.68
N GLY A 220 -2.16 2.26 19.50
CA GLY A 220 -0.98 3.09 19.75
C GLY A 220 0.06 2.34 20.59
N GLY A 221 1.31 2.21 20.13
CA GLY A 221 2.31 1.31 20.74
C GLY A 221 2.42 1.37 22.29
N ARG A 222 2.40 2.56 22.89
CA ARG A 222 2.40 2.71 24.37
C ARG A 222 1.08 2.30 25.02
N ASP A 223 -0.05 2.62 24.39
CA ASP A 223 -1.38 2.27 24.90
C ASP A 223 -1.64 0.77 24.73
N PHE A 224 -1.20 0.19 23.62
CA PHE A 224 -1.24 -1.24 23.35
C PHE A 224 -0.50 -2.02 24.45
N GLU A 225 0.75 -1.64 24.74
CA GLU A 225 1.55 -2.33 25.76
C GLU A 225 0.91 -2.25 27.15
N ASN A 226 0.34 -1.08 27.51
CA ASN A 226 -0.36 -0.91 28.78
C ASN A 226 -1.64 -1.76 28.90
N ILE A 227 -2.33 -2.01 27.78
CA ILE A 227 -3.62 -2.71 27.75
C ILE A 227 -3.44 -4.23 27.66
N PHE A 228 -2.54 -4.68 26.77
CA PHE A 228 -2.32 -6.10 26.50
C PHE A 228 -1.19 -6.68 27.37
N GLY A 229 -0.33 -5.87 27.97
CA GLY A 229 0.78 -6.32 28.82
C GLY A 229 2.02 -6.78 28.05
N PHE A 230 2.09 -6.52 26.74
CA PHE A 230 3.25 -6.79 25.88
C PHE A 230 3.31 -5.81 24.70
N ALA A 231 4.50 -5.56 24.17
CA ALA A 231 4.70 -4.68 23.01
C ALA A 231 4.18 -5.32 21.72
N GLN A 232 3.74 -4.50 20.75
CA GLN A 232 3.33 -4.99 19.43
C GLN A 232 4.46 -5.74 18.72
N VAL A 233 4.09 -6.80 17.99
CA VAL A 233 5.05 -7.61 17.24
C VAL A 233 4.47 -8.03 15.91
N TRP A 234 5.30 -8.00 14.87
CA TRP A 234 4.95 -8.47 13.53
C TRP A 234 5.87 -9.62 13.15
N ILE A 235 5.27 -10.74 12.75
CA ILE A 235 6.02 -11.81 12.08
C ILE A 235 6.09 -11.39 10.61
N MET A 236 7.23 -10.84 10.21
CA MET A 236 7.52 -10.62 8.80
C MET A 236 7.54 -11.99 8.12
N ASP A 237 6.78 -12.15 7.03
CA ASP A 237 6.95 -13.31 6.15
C ASP A 237 8.37 -13.27 5.61
N GLU A 238 9.16 -14.32 5.83
CA GLU A 238 10.47 -14.49 5.17
C GLU A 238 10.32 -14.49 3.64
N ASP A 239 9.12 -14.80 3.13
CA ASP A 239 8.75 -14.82 1.71
C ASP A 239 8.29 -13.46 1.16
N ALA A 240 8.06 -12.45 2.01
CA ALA A 240 7.89 -11.09 1.53
C ALA A 240 9.29 -10.59 1.20
N ALA A 241 9.69 -10.67 -0.08
CA ALA A 241 10.91 -10.03 -0.55
C ALA A 241 10.91 -8.61 0.02
N PRO A 242 11.81 -8.29 0.96
CA PRO A 242 11.74 -7.02 1.61
C PRO A 242 12.06 -6.03 0.49
N GLY A 243 11.10 -5.16 0.19
CA GLY A 243 11.41 -3.90 -0.46
C GLY A 243 12.23 -3.12 0.55
N ILE A 244 13.49 -3.50 0.74
CA ILE A 244 14.42 -2.76 1.58
C ILE A 244 14.70 -1.51 0.75
N SER A 245 13.91 -0.46 1.03
CA SER A 245 14.17 0.85 0.48
C SER A 245 15.60 1.20 0.91
N THR A 246 16.49 1.25 -0.07
CA THR A 246 17.88 1.62 0.15
C THR A 246 17.97 3.12 0.05
N GLY A 247 18.78 3.77 0.87
CA GLY A 247 18.83 5.21 0.84
C GLY A 247 19.84 5.82 1.76
N LEU A 248 19.73 7.13 1.90
CA LEU A 248 20.52 7.94 2.81
C LEU A 248 19.58 8.46 3.91
N SER A 249 19.96 8.35 5.17
CA SER A 249 19.30 9.04 6.28
C SER A 249 20.35 9.71 7.15
N LEU A 250 20.33 11.04 7.16
CA LEU A 250 21.26 11.88 7.92
C LEU A 250 20.52 12.76 8.91
N TYR A 251 21.09 12.96 10.09
CA TYR A 251 20.60 13.91 11.06
C TYR A 251 21.71 14.82 11.61
N LEU A 252 21.33 16.05 11.95
CA LEU A 252 22.19 16.99 12.66
C LEU A 252 22.09 16.70 14.17
N PRO A 253 23.17 16.26 14.83
CA PRO A 253 23.18 16.15 16.29
C PRO A 253 23.13 17.53 16.93
N ASP A 254 22.64 17.61 18.18
CA ASP A 254 22.55 18.84 18.96
C ASP A 254 23.91 19.56 19.04
N LYS A 255 24.11 20.56 18.18
CA LYS A 255 25.34 21.33 18.06
C LYS A 255 25.02 22.82 17.99
N PRO A 256 25.79 23.66 18.70
CA PRO A 256 25.59 25.10 18.62
C PRO A 256 25.97 25.62 17.23
N ILE A 257 25.16 26.53 16.71
CA ILE A 257 25.36 27.18 15.41
C ILE A 257 25.66 28.66 15.67
N LYS A 258 26.73 29.16 15.06
CA LYS A 258 27.10 30.58 15.17
C LYS A 258 26.25 31.38 14.19
N ILE A 259 25.47 32.34 14.71
CA ILE A 259 24.48 33.09 13.92
C ILE A 259 24.68 34.62 13.98
N ASP A 260 25.83 35.08 14.49
CA ASP A 260 26.14 36.51 14.72
C ASP A 260 25.99 37.40 13.46
N GLU A 261 25.97 36.79 12.27
CA GLU A 261 25.84 37.49 10.99
C GLU A 261 24.39 37.65 10.51
N TYR A 262 23.41 37.04 11.18
CA TYR A 262 22.01 37.00 10.75
C TYR A 262 21.11 37.73 11.73
N SER A 263 20.12 38.46 11.19
CA SER A 263 19.22 39.32 11.97
C SER A 263 17.93 38.62 12.37
N LEU A 264 17.48 37.64 11.56
CA LEU A 264 16.22 36.94 11.74
C LEU A 264 16.45 35.43 11.84
N ALA A 265 15.66 34.78 12.69
CA ALA A 265 15.57 33.32 12.80
C ALA A 265 14.11 32.90 12.54
N ILE A 266 13.90 32.19 11.43
CA ILE A 266 12.59 31.78 10.96
C ILE A 266 12.46 30.27 11.21
N PRO A 267 11.74 29.84 12.27
CA PRO A 267 11.58 28.43 12.57
C PRO A 267 10.68 27.77 11.53
N VAL A 268 11.13 26.63 11.00
CA VAL A 268 10.33 25.85 10.04
C VAL A 268 9.48 24.87 10.83
N ARG A 269 8.16 25.07 10.82
CA ARG A 269 7.20 24.21 11.50
C ARG A 269 6.31 23.53 10.47
N PRO A 270 5.90 22.27 10.71
CA PRO A 270 4.92 21.62 9.86
C PRO A 270 3.62 22.44 9.88
N SER A 271 3.20 22.91 8.70
CA SER A 271 1.91 23.58 8.53
C SER A 271 0.80 22.52 8.53
N TYR A 272 -0.12 22.61 9.48
CA TYR A 272 -1.33 21.78 9.50
C TYR A 272 -2.48 22.40 8.67
N ASP A 273 -2.25 23.57 8.06
CA ASP A 273 -3.22 24.27 7.25
C ASP A 273 -3.06 23.89 5.77
N ARG A 274 -4.09 23.27 5.20
CA ARG A 274 -4.09 22.75 3.81
C ARG A 274 -4.09 23.85 2.75
N GLU A 275 -4.28 25.11 3.14
CA GLU A 275 -4.40 26.25 2.22
C GLU A 275 -3.13 27.13 2.16
N GLN A 276 -2.15 26.94 3.05
CA GLN A 276 -0.90 27.71 3.06
C GLN A 276 0.34 26.81 2.91
N TYR A 277 0.89 26.80 1.68
CA TYR A 277 2.07 26.01 1.30
C TYR A 277 3.39 26.80 1.44
N TYR A 278 3.39 27.93 2.14
CA TYR A 278 4.56 28.78 2.30
C TYR A 278 4.63 29.34 3.73
N ILE A 279 5.86 29.57 4.20
CA ILE A 279 6.16 30.21 5.47
C ILE A 279 6.16 31.71 5.24
N THR A 280 5.56 32.48 6.15
CA THR A 280 5.61 33.95 6.11
C THR A 280 6.47 34.46 7.26
N ALA A 281 7.36 35.41 6.98
CA ALA A 281 8.19 36.07 7.97
C ALA A 281 8.24 37.58 7.70
N GLU A 282 8.13 38.39 8.74
CA GLU A 282 8.25 39.86 8.63
C GLU A 282 9.70 40.27 8.97
N GLY A 283 10.34 41.00 8.07
CA GLY A 283 11.64 41.64 8.27
C GLY A 283 11.56 43.16 8.20
N GLU A 284 12.70 43.84 8.24
CA GLU A 284 12.74 45.31 8.15
C GLU A 284 12.44 45.79 6.73
N GLU A 285 12.83 45.01 5.71
CA GLU A 285 12.64 45.34 4.29
C GLU A 285 11.26 44.90 3.75
N GLY A 286 10.50 44.11 4.52
CA GLY A 286 9.13 43.73 4.21
C GLY A 286 8.76 42.30 4.59
N SER A 287 7.66 41.82 4.02
CA SER A 287 7.13 40.48 4.27
C SER A 287 7.73 39.47 3.29
N TYR A 288 8.36 38.44 3.83
CA TYR A 288 8.93 37.31 3.11
C TYR A 288 7.94 36.16 3.01
N ARG A 289 7.78 35.60 1.81
CA ARG A 289 7.11 34.31 1.59
C ARG A 289 8.15 33.28 1.18
N ILE A 290 8.23 32.17 1.90
CA ILE A 290 9.23 31.12 1.68
C ILE A 290 8.50 29.83 1.34
N TYR A 291 8.73 29.32 0.13
CA TYR A 291 8.23 28.03 -0.32
C TYR A 291 9.32 26.97 -0.17
N TRP A 292 9.01 25.92 0.58
CA TRP A 292 9.91 24.81 0.84
C TRP A 292 9.13 23.49 0.84
N PRO A 293 9.15 22.74 -0.28
CA PRO A 293 8.57 21.40 -0.34
C PRO A 293 9.55 20.41 0.30
N ASP A 294 9.38 20.17 1.60
CA ASP A 294 10.26 19.32 2.41
C ASP A 294 10.10 17.81 2.14
N PHE A 295 9.04 17.40 1.43
CA PHE A 295 8.80 16.00 1.07
C PHE A 295 8.23 15.85 -0.34
N GLY A 296 8.73 14.89 -1.12
CA GLY A 296 8.13 14.53 -2.41
C GLY A 296 9.03 13.65 -3.30
N THR A 297 8.55 13.40 -4.51
CA THR A 297 9.26 12.61 -5.54
C THR A 297 10.11 13.48 -6.49
N THR A 298 10.12 14.79 -6.27
CA THR A 298 10.90 15.76 -7.05
C THR A 298 11.96 16.36 -6.14
N ILE A 299 13.11 16.69 -6.73
CA ILE A 299 14.17 17.40 -6.00
C ILE A 299 13.58 18.69 -5.41
N PRO A 300 13.78 18.96 -4.10
CA PRO A 300 13.27 20.17 -3.48
C PRO A 300 13.84 21.43 -4.11
N GLU A 301 13.00 22.45 -4.23
CA GLU A 301 13.37 23.75 -4.77
C GLU A 301 12.94 24.84 -3.79
N LEU A 302 13.91 25.62 -3.29
CA LEU A 302 13.66 26.76 -2.43
C LEU A 302 13.27 27.98 -3.27
N LYS A 303 12.18 28.65 -2.89
CA LYS A 303 11.81 29.96 -3.46
C LYS A 303 11.47 30.95 -2.36
N ILE A 304 12.00 32.16 -2.47
CA ILE A 304 11.74 33.25 -1.53
C ILE A 304 11.26 34.47 -2.30
N TRP A 305 10.11 35.00 -1.88
CA TRP A 305 9.57 36.26 -2.37
C TRP A 305 9.66 37.33 -1.28
N LEU A 306 10.00 38.55 -1.68
CA LEU A 306 9.81 39.76 -0.89
C LEU A 306 8.60 40.52 -1.46
N GLY A 307 7.50 40.55 -0.72
CA GLY A 307 6.22 40.97 -1.27
C GLY A 307 5.78 40.09 -2.45
N GLU A 308 5.71 40.65 -3.65
CA GLU A 308 5.36 39.93 -4.90
C GLU A 308 6.59 39.55 -5.76
N GLU A 309 7.78 40.06 -5.45
CA GLU A 309 8.99 39.85 -6.24
C GLU A 309 9.74 38.60 -5.76
N LEU A 310 10.12 37.72 -6.70
CA LEU A 310 10.95 36.54 -6.42
C LEU A 310 12.42 36.97 -6.33
N ILE A 311 12.99 36.88 -5.14
CA ILE A 311 14.35 37.37 -4.85
C ILE A 311 15.40 36.24 -4.75
N LEU A 312 14.96 35.00 -4.50
CA LEU A 312 15.85 33.83 -4.46
C LEU A 312 15.12 32.59 -4.97
N GLN A 313 15.78 31.83 -5.85
CA GLN A 313 15.34 30.53 -6.33
C GLN A 313 16.56 29.61 -6.42
N GLN A 314 16.53 28.48 -5.71
CA GLN A 314 17.64 27.53 -5.67
C GLN A 314 17.12 26.08 -5.72
N ASP A 315 17.62 25.32 -6.67
CA ASP A 315 17.42 23.88 -6.78
C ASP A 315 18.45 23.12 -5.92
N MET A 316 18.02 22.05 -5.24
CA MET A 316 18.85 21.31 -4.28
C MET A 316 19.69 20.17 -4.90
N SER A 317 19.75 20.03 -6.23
CA SER A 317 20.47 18.92 -6.89
C SER A 317 21.93 18.82 -6.46
N ASP A 318 22.68 19.93 -6.53
CA ASP A 318 24.12 19.94 -6.21
C ASP A 318 24.39 19.55 -4.75
N TYR A 319 23.50 19.94 -3.84
CA TYR A 319 23.59 19.61 -2.42
C TYR A 319 23.35 18.13 -2.16
N ILE A 320 22.28 17.60 -2.77
CA ILE A 320 21.92 16.19 -2.70
C ILE A 320 23.03 15.32 -3.29
N ASP A 321 23.56 15.68 -4.47
CA ASP A 321 24.66 14.97 -5.12
C ASP A 321 25.92 14.99 -4.26
N GLY A 322 26.22 16.12 -3.60
CA GLY A 322 27.32 16.24 -2.65
C GLY A 322 27.20 15.30 -1.46
N LEU A 323 25.99 15.15 -0.90
CA LEU A 323 25.74 14.20 0.19
C LEU A 323 25.86 12.75 -0.28
N LEU A 324 25.27 12.41 -1.42
CA LEU A 324 25.31 11.06 -2.01
C LEU A 324 26.75 10.62 -2.39
N ALA A 325 27.62 11.58 -2.74
CA ALA A 325 29.03 11.29 -3.01
C ALA A 325 29.84 11.03 -1.72
N LYS A 326 29.43 11.62 -0.59
CA LYS A 326 30.16 11.58 0.67
C LYS A 326 29.71 10.46 1.60
N TYR A 327 28.42 10.14 1.61
CA TYR A 327 27.82 9.18 2.53
C TYR A 327 27.36 7.91 1.81
N PRO A 328 27.60 6.71 2.38
CA PRO A 328 27.16 5.47 1.77
C PRO A 328 25.64 5.32 1.86
N LEU A 329 25.04 4.76 0.81
CA LEU A 329 23.66 4.28 0.85
C LEU A 329 23.56 3.05 1.75
N ASN A 330 22.53 3.00 2.58
CA ASN A 330 22.27 1.92 3.54
C ASN A 330 20.75 1.63 3.62
N ASP A 331 20.35 0.78 4.56
CA ASP A 331 18.94 0.44 4.81
C ASP A 331 18.21 1.56 5.59
N LEU A 332 18.46 2.82 5.23
CA LEU A 332 17.95 4.04 5.86
C LEU A 332 18.26 4.15 7.36
N VAL A 333 19.35 3.51 7.81
CA VAL A 333 19.82 3.62 9.19
C VAL A 333 20.33 5.05 9.42
N PRO A 334 19.73 5.84 10.34
CA PRO A 334 20.11 7.23 10.54
C PRO A 334 21.56 7.38 10.98
N ALA A 335 22.33 8.17 10.24
CA ALA A 335 23.72 8.49 10.55
C ALA A 335 23.87 9.97 10.93
N SER A 336 24.75 10.25 11.87
CA SER A 336 25.06 11.64 12.25
C SER A 336 25.92 12.31 11.18
N ALA A 337 25.53 13.52 10.76
CA ALA A 337 26.27 14.33 9.80
C ALA A 337 26.97 15.55 10.46
N GLY A 338 27.97 16.09 9.75
CA GLY A 338 28.67 17.30 10.17
C GLY A 338 27.80 18.55 9.96
N LEU A 339 28.11 19.62 10.70
CA LEU A 339 27.38 20.89 10.54
C LEU A 339 27.51 21.45 9.11
N GLU A 340 28.70 21.31 8.50
CA GLU A 340 28.95 21.74 7.12
C GLU A 340 28.05 21.04 6.09
N ASP A 341 27.69 19.77 6.34
CA ASP A 341 26.83 18.99 5.44
C ASP A 341 25.34 19.22 5.73
N MET A 342 25.00 19.64 6.95
CA MET A 342 23.63 19.91 7.40
C MET A 342 23.30 21.41 7.39
N THR A 343 24.13 22.22 6.73
CA THR A 343 23.86 23.64 6.53
C THR A 343 24.17 24.06 5.11
N MET A 344 23.47 25.08 4.63
CA MET A 344 23.71 25.66 3.32
C MET A 344 23.55 27.18 3.39
N VAL A 345 24.52 27.91 2.84
CA VAL A 345 24.46 29.37 2.70
C VAL A 345 24.05 29.71 1.28
N LEU A 346 23.02 30.53 1.13
CA LEU A 346 22.56 31.07 -0.15
C LEU A 346 22.52 32.60 -0.07
N GLU A 347 22.77 33.26 -1.20
CA GLU A 347 22.92 34.71 -1.24
C GLU A 347 22.31 35.28 -2.53
N SER A 348 21.45 36.29 -2.38
CA SER A 348 20.92 37.12 -3.48
C SER A 348 21.42 38.56 -3.33
N ALA A 349 20.90 39.49 -4.15
CA ALA A 349 21.21 40.91 -4.00
C ALA A 349 20.60 41.50 -2.71
N GLU A 350 19.44 40.98 -2.27
CA GLU A 350 18.61 41.50 -1.19
C GLU A 350 18.85 40.78 0.14
N ILE A 351 19.20 39.49 0.11
CA ILE A 351 19.33 38.66 1.32
C ILE A 351 20.55 37.74 1.30
N LYS A 352 21.01 37.37 2.50
CA LYS A 352 21.88 36.22 2.74
C LYS A 352 21.16 35.30 3.72
N ILE A 353 21.04 34.02 3.38
CA ILE A 353 20.37 33.03 4.22
C ILE A 353 21.28 31.86 4.56
N LEU A 354 21.08 31.31 5.75
CA LEU A 354 21.63 30.05 6.21
C LEU A 354 20.47 29.09 6.49
N LEU A 355 20.39 28.05 5.67
CA LEU A 355 19.51 26.91 5.87
C LEU A 355 20.16 25.95 6.86
N VAL A 356 19.42 25.52 7.87
CA VAL A 356 19.84 24.46 8.79
C VAL A 356 18.89 23.29 8.64
N PHE A 357 19.43 22.14 8.24
CA PHE A 357 18.69 20.91 8.05
C PHE A 357 18.73 20.09 9.34
N ARG A 358 17.56 19.67 9.81
CA ARG A 358 17.44 18.75 10.96
C ARG A 358 17.77 17.33 10.53
N ASN A 359 17.14 16.89 9.45
CA ASN A 359 17.31 15.59 8.86
C ASN A 359 17.13 15.64 7.34
N VAL A 360 17.93 14.84 6.64
CA VAL A 360 17.89 14.68 5.18
C VAL A 360 17.81 13.20 4.88
N GLU A 361 16.75 12.81 4.20
CA GLU A 361 16.51 11.45 3.75
C GLU A 361 16.33 11.40 2.24
N ILE A 362 17.00 10.43 1.61
CA ILE A 362 16.88 10.13 0.18
C ILE A 362 16.55 8.64 0.10
N ILE A 363 15.30 8.34 -0.17
CA ILE A 363 14.75 6.98 -0.14
C ILE A 363 14.63 6.50 -1.57
N MET A 364 15.30 5.40 -1.90
CA MET A 364 15.21 4.75 -3.21
C MET A 364 14.33 3.52 -3.07
N GLU A 365 13.12 3.59 -3.60
CA GLU A 365 12.18 2.48 -3.58
C GLU A 365 12.50 1.46 -4.68
N PRO A 366 12.48 0.16 -4.39
CA PRO A 366 12.77 -0.86 -5.39
C PRO A 366 11.65 -0.99 -6.43
N GLN A 367 10.37 -0.82 -6.05
CA GLN A 367 9.23 -0.82 -6.97
C GLN A 367 8.04 -0.01 -6.43
N PRO A 368 7.51 0.98 -7.18
CA PRO A 368 8.07 1.55 -8.43
C PRO A 368 9.44 2.21 -8.19
N GLU A 369 10.31 2.26 -9.21
CA GLU A 369 11.59 2.98 -9.18
C GLU A 369 11.33 4.48 -8.96
N ALA A 370 11.20 4.88 -7.70
CA ALA A 370 10.92 6.23 -7.29
C ALA A 370 11.95 6.64 -6.24
N ILE A 371 12.44 7.86 -6.36
CA ILE A 371 13.27 8.49 -5.33
C ILE A 371 12.38 9.44 -4.57
N TYR A 372 12.28 9.25 -3.26
CA TYR A 372 11.63 10.19 -2.36
C TYR A 372 12.69 11.00 -1.64
N TYR A 373 12.48 12.30 -1.59
CA TYR A 373 13.30 13.24 -0.86
C TYR A 373 12.51 13.70 0.37
N SER A 374 13.11 13.57 1.56
CA SER A 374 12.65 14.24 2.77
C SER A 374 13.76 15.14 3.30
N VAL A 375 13.68 16.44 3.01
CA VAL A 375 14.72 17.41 3.35
C VAL A 375 14.13 18.42 4.33
N ASN A 376 14.25 18.11 5.62
CA ASN A 376 13.58 18.84 6.67
C ASN A 376 14.47 19.95 7.21
N LEU A 377 14.01 21.20 7.06
CA LEU A 377 14.63 22.35 7.70
C LEU A 377 14.23 22.44 9.17
N GLU A 378 15.19 22.83 10.01
CA GLU A 378 14.93 23.21 11.39
C GLU A 378 14.63 24.70 11.51
N THR A 379 15.51 25.52 10.96
CA THR A 379 15.44 26.99 11.04
C THR A 379 16.15 27.59 9.83
N ILE A 380 15.60 28.70 9.33
CA ILE A 380 16.22 29.54 8.32
C ILE A 380 16.71 30.80 9.03
N TYR A 381 18.01 31.06 8.98
CA TYR A 381 18.57 32.32 9.45
C TYR A 381 18.71 33.27 8.27
N LEU A 382 18.22 34.50 8.42
CA LEU A 382 18.17 35.48 7.34
C LEU A 382 18.87 36.78 7.76
N LYS A 383 19.63 37.34 6.82
CA LYS A 383 20.23 38.67 6.89
C LYS A 383 19.77 39.48 5.69
N GLU A 384 19.18 40.63 5.95
CA GLU A 384 18.83 41.64 4.94
C GLU A 384 20.09 42.45 4.57
N LYS A 385 20.20 42.91 3.33
CA LYS A 385 21.41 43.56 2.79
C LYS A 385 21.24 45.03 2.48
#